data_AF-A0A9D7NSB2-F1
#
_entry.id   AF-A0A9D7NSB2-F1
#
_cell.length_a   1.000
_cell.length_b   1.000
_cell.length_c   1.000
_cell.angle_alpha   90.00
_cell.angle_beta   90.00
_cell.angle_gamma   90.00
#
_symmetry.space_group_name_H-M   'P 1'
#
loop_
_entity.id
_entity.type
_entity.pdbx_description
1 polymer ?
#
loop_
_entity_poly.entity_id
_entity_poly.type
_entity_poly.pdbx_seq_one_letter_code
_entity_poly.pdbx_strand_id
1 'polypeptide(L)'
;MSKDITTQQMELLMVPQSDKWEQPETALGPAHTGNYFRERDPIKYAAVMEALRGGAHVTTVAKVYKISVNTVYGMIDRELGGREKWNAGLLDKLRTVASLGAERLIDLLPDCKDIKSASIVVGIAAEKVAMLSGLPTSISEVRHTVDTSALEEFNQRLTELRAARGRVVEEPAALPVETAA
;
A
#
# COMPACT_ATOMS: atom_id res chain seq x y z
N MET A 1 -11.91 -13.66 -33.08
CA MET A 1 -10.71 -14.51 -33.12
C MET A 1 -9.81 -14.09 -31.96
N SER A 2 -9.95 -14.77 -30.82
CA SER A 2 -9.11 -14.58 -29.63
C SER A 2 -7.70 -15.02 -29.98
N LYS A 3 -6.71 -14.16 -29.80
CA LYS A 3 -5.30 -14.54 -29.86
C LYS A 3 -4.92 -14.95 -28.44
N ASP A 4 -5.02 -16.24 -28.16
CA ASP A 4 -4.61 -16.79 -26.89
C ASP A 4 -3.09 -16.60 -26.75
N ILE A 5 -2.72 -15.76 -25.79
CA ILE A 5 -1.33 -15.47 -25.42
C ILE A 5 -0.75 -16.78 -24.86
N THR A 6 0.30 -17.29 -25.50
CA THR A 6 0.95 -18.54 -25.08
C THR A 6 1.64 -18.37 -23.72
N THR A 7 1.77 -19.45 -22.95
CA THR A 7 2.40 -19.45 -21.61
C THR A 7 3.81 -18.84 -21.60
N GLN A 8 4.57 -18.99 -22.68
CA GLN A 8 5.87 -18.34 -22.86
C GLN A 8 5.79 -16.81 -23.02
N GLN A 9 4.70 -16.29 -23.62
CA GLN A 9 4.45 -14.85 -23.69
C GLN A 9 3.96 -14.29 -22.35
N MET A 10 3.25 -15.09 -21.54
CA MET A 10 2.96 -14.71 -20.15
C MET A 10 4.24 -14.68 -19.30
N GLU A 11 5.13 -15.66 -19.41
CA GLU A 11 6.42 -15.64 -18.68
C GLU A 11 7.26 -14.40 -19.03
N LEU A 12 7.30 -13.98 -20.30
CA LEU A 12 8.00 -12.77 -20.72
C LEU A 12 7.35 -11.46 -20.20
N LEU A 13 6.04 -11.47 -19.95
CA LEU A 13 5.27 -10.37 -19.33
C LEU A 13 5.30 -10.41 -17.79
N MET A 14 5.67 -11.55 -17.21
CA MET A 14 5.76 -11.77 -15.76
C MET A 14 7.20 -11.71 -15.22
N VAL A 15 8.21 -11.55 -16.07
CA VAL A 15 9.53 -11.11 -15.61
C VAL A 15 9.38 -9.67 -15.12
N PRO A 16 9.73 -9.36 -13.86
CA PRO A 16 9.77 -7.98 -13.40
C PRO A 16 10.71 -7.20 -14.31
N GLN A 17 10.17 -6.29 -15.12
CA GLN A 17 10.92 -5.37 -15.97
C GLN A 17 11.64 -4.29 -15.12
N SER A 18 12.30 -4.66 -14.02
CA SER A 18 13.16 -3.74 -13.27
C SER A 18 14.17 -4.41 -12.34
N ASP A 19 14.85 -5.48 -12.75
CA ASP A 19 16.12 -5.85 -12.09
C ASP A 19 17.33 -5.08 -12.66
N LYS A 20 17.08 -4.14 -13.58
CA LYS A 20 18.07 -3.14 -14.01
C LYS A 20 18.05 -1.88 -13.12
N TRP A 21 17.91 -2.05 -11.82
CA TRP A 21 18.39 -1.06 -10.83
C TRP A 21 19.84 -1.37 -10.45
N GLU A 22 20.63 -1.92 -11.39
CA GLU A 22 22.08 -1.93 -11.29
C GLU A 22 22.54 -0.48 -11.15
N GLN A 23 22.80 -0.11 -9.91
CA GLN A 23 23.51 1.06 -9.42
C GLN A 23 23.40 2.28 -10.37
N PRO A 24 22.61 3.32 -10.06
CA PRO A 24 22.58 4.52 -10.89
C PRO A 24 23.98 5.15 -11.12
N GLU A 25 24.96 4.73 -10.33
CA GLU A 25 26.39 5.00 -10.44
C GLU A 25 27.09 4.38 -11.67
N THR A 26 26.63 3.23 -12.18
CA THR A 26 27.22 2.56 -13.35
C THR A 26 26.72 3.10 -14.70
N ALA A 27 25.53 3.71 -14.74
CA ALA A 27 24.95 4.24 -15.98
C ALA A 27 25.38 5.68 -16.31
N LEU A 28 25.81 6.43 -15.31
CA LEU A 28 26.23 7.82 -15.43
C LEU A 28 27.74 7.87 -15.17
N GLY A 29 28.54 8.21 -16.18
CA GLY A 29 30.01 8.22 -16.08
C GLY A 29 30.55 8.96 -14.83
N PRO A 30 31.84 8.78 -14.49
CA PRO A 30 32.44 9.14 -13.20
C PRO A 30 32.19 10.59 -12.73
N ALA A 31 31.93 11.52 -13.65
CA ALA A 31 31.60 12.93 -13.39
C ALA A 31 30.21 13.18 -12.75
N HIS A 32 29.34 12.17 -12.68
CA HIS A 32 27.97 12.30 -12.16
C HIS A 32 27.72 11.48 -10.89
N THR A 33 28.79 10.98 -10.28
CA THR A 33 28.75 10.24 -9.01
C THR A 33 28.76 11.20 -7.82
N GLY A 34 28.14 10.80 -6.71
CA GLY A 34 28.14 11.60 -5.46
C GLY A 34 29.56 11.87 -4.92
N ASN A 35 30.55 11.04 -5.29
CA ASN A 35 31.96 11.21 -4.90
C ASN A 35 32.60 12.39 -5.59
N TYR A 36 32.42 12.51 -6.90
CA TYR A 36 32.92 13.65 -7.65
C TYR A 36 32.32 14.96 -7.12
N PHE A 37 31.04 14.96 -6.76
CA PHE A 37 30.40 16.14 -6.18
C PHE A 37 30.97 16.50 -4.80
N ARG A 38 31.24 15.50 -3.94
CA ARG A 38 31.85 15.71 -2.62
C ARG A 38 33.25 16.31 -2.72
N GLU A 39 34.05 15.82 -3.65
CA GLU A 39 35.43 16.28 -3.86
C GLU A 39 35.47 17.68 -4.51
N ARG A 40 34.56 17.93 -5.46
CA ARG A 40 34.50 19.21 -6.19
C ARG A 40 33.91 20.35 -5.37
N ASP A 41 32.89 20.08 -4.57
CA ASP A 41 32.15 21.10 -3.81
C ASP A 41 31.66 20.55 -2.46
N PRO A 42 32.57 20.39 -1.47
CA PRO A 42 32.26 19.77 -0.19
C PRO A 42 31.26 20.59 0.64
N ILE A 43 31.28 21.92 0.50
CA ILE A 43 30.35 22.82 1.22
C ILE A 43 28.93 22.58 0.73
N LYS A 44 28.75 22.56 -0.59
CA LYS A 44 27.44 22.32 -1.19
C LYS A 44 26.97 20.89 -0.96
N TYR A 45 27.89 19.92 -0.96
CA TYR A 45 27.60 18.54 -0.56
C TYR A 45 27.03 18.49 0.87
N ALA A 46 27.69 19.14 1.82
CA ALA A 46 27.24 19.20 3.21
C ALA A 46 25.86 19.85 3.34
N ALA A 47 25.62 20.98 2.66
CA ALA A 47 24.33 21.67 2.67
C ALA A 47 23.19 20.83 2.08
N VAL A 48 23.46 20.08 0.99
CA VAL A 48 22.50 19.12 0.43
C VAL A 48 22.18 18.03 1.43
N MET A 49 23.20 17.46 2.08
CA MET A 49 23.01 16.41 3.09
C MET A 49 22.23 16.92 4.30
N GLU A 50 22.49 18.13 4.75
CA GLU A 50 21.72 18.77 5.83
C GLU A 50 20.26 18.97 5.42
N ALA A 51 19.99 19.47 4.22
CA ALA A 51 18.63 19.63 3.71
C ALA A 51 17.88 18.27 3.63
N LEU A 52 18.54 17.21 3.15
CA LEU A 52 17.96 15.86 3.08
C LEU A 52 17.72 15.28 4.48
N ARG A 53 18.65 15.48 5.42
CA ARG A 53 18.48 15.12 6.84
C ARG A 53 17.41 15.95 7.52
N GLY A 54 17.14 17.17 7.06
CA GLY A 54 15.99 17.99 7.45
C GLY A 54 14.67 17.48 6.87
N GLY A 55 14.70 16.66 5.82
CA GLY A 55 13.50 16.10 5.18
C GLY A 55 13.05 16.87 3.95
N ALA A 56 13.92 17.70 3.37
CA ALA A 56 13.63 18.37 2.11
C ALA A 56 13.40 17.34 0.98
N HIS A 57 12.43 17.65 0.11
CA HIS A 57 12.09 16.78 -1.01
C HIS A 57 13.23 16.72 -2.03
N VAL A 58 13.54 15.52 -2.54
CA VAL A 58 14.65 15.24 -3.47
C VAL A 58 14.63 16.15 -4.69
N THR A 59 13.46 16.36 -5.31
CA THR A 59 13.37 17.23 -6.50
C THR A 59 13.57 18.69 -6.17
N THR A 60 13.20 19.14 -4.97
CA THR A 60 13.42 20.51 -4.52
C THR A 60 14.89 20.74 -4.26
N VAL A 61 15.55 19.81 -3.57
CA VAL A 61 17.00 19.83 -3.33
C VAL A 61 17.75 19.84 -4.67
N ALA A 62 17.40 18.95 -5.60
CA ALA A 62 17.99 18.90 -6.94
C ALA A 62 17.87 20.24 -7.68
N LYS A 63 16.69 20.88 -7.63
CA LYS A 63 16.44 22.20 -8.25
C LYS A 63 17.24 23.32 -7.60
N VAL A 64 17.17 23.47 -6.27
CA VAL A 64 17.83 24.55 -5.51
C VAL A 64 19.34 24.47 -5.68
N TYR A 65 19.90 23.27 -5.55
CA TYR A 65 21.33 23.05 -5.66
C TYR A 65 21.80 22.79 -7.09
N LYS A 66 20.92 22.84 -8.10
CA LYS A 66 21.25 22.63 -9.53
C LYS A 66 22.05 21.34 -9.76
N ILE A 67 21.60 20.23 -9.17
CA ILE A 67 22.19 18.89 -9.31
C ILE A 67 21.14 17.92 -9.86
N SER A 68 21.60 16.83 -10.47
CA SER A 68 20.68 15.81 -10.99
C SER A 68 19.99 15.08 -9.83
N VAL A 69 18.74 14.66 -10.04
CA VAL A 69 17.98 13.85 -9.08
C VAL A 69 18.72 12.53 -8.77
N ASN A 70 19.35 11.93 -9.78
CA ASN A 70 20.10 10.68 -9.61
C ASN A 70 21.33 10.88 -8.71
N THR A 71 21.99 12.04 -8.80
CA THR A 71 23.09 12.38 -7.88
C THR A 71 22.59 12.50 -6.44
N VAL A 72 21.41 13.09 -6.22
CA VAL A 72 20.81 13.18 -4.88
C VAL A 72 20.47 11.78 -4.34
N TYR A 73 19.91 10.88 -5.16
CA TYR A 73 19.67 9.50 -4.74
C TYR A 73 20.96 8.75 -4.43
N GLY A 74 22.01 8.91 -5.24
CA GLY A 74 23.34 8.35 -4.93
C GLY A 74 23.93 8.89 -3.61
N MET A 75 23.65 10.14 -3.25
CA MET A 75 24.02 10.68 -1.93
C MET A 75 23.22 10.03 -0.79
N ILE A 76 21.91 9.81 -0.98
CA ILE A 76 21.04 9.13 0.00
C ILE A 76 21.51 7.70 0.22
N ASP A 77 21.78 6.96 -0.85
CA ASP A 77 22.17 5.56 -0.76
C ASP A 77 23.49 5.38 0.00
N ARG A 78 24.44 6.30 -0.24
CA ARG A 78 25.75 6.28 0.42
C ARG A 78 25.72 6.70 1.88
N GLU A 79 25.04 7.80 2.21
CA GLU A 79 25.20 8.49 3.50
C GLU A 79 24.00 8.36 4.44
N LEU A 80 22.81 8.04 3.90
CA LEU A 80 21.58 7.88 4.70
C LEU A 80 21.15 6.42 4.81
N GLY A 81 22.02 5.49 4.40
CA GLY A 81 21.84 4.04 4.53
C GLY A 81 20.79 3.48 3.59
N GLY A 82 20.66 4.05 2.39
CA GLY A 82 19.69 3.59 1.40
C GLY A 82 18.36 4.33 1.45
N ARG A 83 17.64 4.27 0.34
CA ARG A 83 16.29 4.81 0.19
C ARG A 83 15.31 4.31 1.26
N GLU A 84 15.38 3.03 1.64
CA GLU A 84 14.48 2.45 2.65
C GLU A 84 14.68 3.07 4.03
N LYS A 85 15.93 3.18 4.49
CA LYS A 85 16.25 3.78 5.79
C LYS A 85 15.94 5.27 5.81
N TRP A 86 16.17 5.96 4.71
CA TRP A 86 15.79 7.36 4.56
C TRP A 86 14.25 7.55 4.62
N ASN A 87 13.49 6.71 3.91
CA ASN A 87 12.03 6.72 3.98
C ASN A 87 11.52 6.42 5.39
N ALA A 88 12.13 5.46 6.11
CA ALA A 88 11.79 5.20 7.51
C ALA A 88 12.04 6.43 8.40
N GLY A 89 13.15 7.15 8.20
CA GLY A 89 13.41 8.41 8.91
C GLY A 89 12.42 9.53 8.57
N LEU A 90 11.85 9.54 7.36
CA LEU A 90 10.77 10.46 7.00
C LEU A 90 9.46 10.13 7.74
N LEU A 91 9.19 8.86 8.04
CA LEU A 91 8.02 8.46 8.83
C LEU A 91 8.08 9.01 10.24
N ASP A 92 9.25 9.01 10.89
CA ASP A 92 9.41 9.58 12.23
C ASP A 92 9.18 11.09 12.25
N LYS A 93 9.59 11.79 11.20
CA LYS A 93 9.26 13.21 11.03
C LYS A 93 7.77 13.42 10.80
N LEU A 94 7.14 12.56 10.02
CA LEU A 94 5.69 12.62 9.79
C LEU A 94 4.92 12.39 11.11
N ARG A 95 5.38 11.47 11.97
CA ARG A 95 4.86 11.28 13.34
C ARG A 95 4.99 12.55 14.18
N THR A 96 6.12 13.25 14.05
CA THR A 96 6.36 14.52 14.74
C THR A 96 5.41 15.61 14.26
N VAL A 97 5.14 15.68 12.95
CA VAL A 97 4.14 16.61 12.39
C VAL A 97 2.72 16.24 12.83
N ALA A 98 2.39 14.95 12.86
CA ALA A 98 1.08 14.47 13.32
C ALA A 98 0.82 14.73 14.81
N SER A 99 1.87 14.78 15.64
CA SER A 99 1.75 15.11 17.07
C SER A 99 1.74 16.61 17.36
N LEU A 100 2.10 17.44 16.38
CA LEU A 100 2.00 18.89 16.48
C LEU A 100 0.56 19.34 16.25
N GLY A 101 0.05 20.20 17.13
CA GLY A 101 -1.20 20.91 16.89
C GLY A 101 -1.07 21.88 15.71
N ALA A 102 -2.15 22.11 14.98
CA ALA A 102 -2.16 22.99 13.80
C ALA A 102 -1.67 24.42 14.10
N GLU A 103 -2.01 24.96 15.28
CA GLU A 103 -1.53 26.26 15.76
C GLU A 103 0.00 26.27 15.90
N ARG A 104 0.57 25.20 16.47
CA ARG A 104 2.02 25.07 16.63
C ARG A 104 2.74 24.91 15.30
N LEU A 105 2.09 24.34 14.29
CA LEU A 105 2.65 24.23 12.94
C LEU A 105 2.76 25.60 12.26
N ILE A 106 1.81 26.52 12.49
CA ILE A 106 1.86 27.89 11.98
C ILE A 106 3.04 28.66 12.58
N ASP A 107 3.26 28.54 13.88
CA ASP A 107 4.40 29.18 14.56
C ASP A 107 5.76 28.75 13.97
N LEU A 108 5.85 27.50 13.51
CA LEU A 108 7.08 26.90 12.99
C LEU A 108 7.28 27.14 11.48
N LEU A 109 6.22 27.51 10.75
CA LEU A 109 6.25 27.69 9.31
C LEU A 109 6.00 29.16 8.95
N PRO A 110 7.05 29.96 8.70
CA PRO A 110 6.91 31.41 8.46
C PRO A 110 6.04 31.76 7.23
N ASP A 111 5.91 30.82 6.29
CA ASP A 111 5.09 30.98 5.08
C ASP A 111 3.67 30.40 5.22
N CYS A 112 3.39 29.62 6.27
CA CYS A 112 2.06 29.04 6.49
C CYS A 112 1.20 30.03 7.29
N LYS A 113 0.54 30.94 6.57
CA LYS A 113 -0.25 32.03 7.20
C LYS A 113 -1.68 31.64 7.56
N ASP A 114 -2.15 30.48 7.10
CA ASP A 114 -3.54 30.04 7.25
C ASP A 114 -3.65 28.77 8.10
N ILE A 115 -4.39 28.89 9.21
CA ILE A 115 -4.69 27.78 10.11
C ILE A 115 -5.44 26.65 9.44
N LYS A 116 -6.24 26.95 8.41
CA LYS A 116 -6.96 25.93 7.65
C LYS A 116 -5.99 25.05 6.89
N SER A 117 -5.02 25.63 6.19
CA SER A 117 -3.98 24.88 5.48
C SER A 117 -3.13 24.05 6.45
N ALA A 118 -2.71 24.63 7.58
CA ALA A 118 -1.98 23.90 8.61
C ALA A 118 -2.78 22.72 9.17
N SER A 119 -4.07 22.91 9.44
CA SER A 119 -4.96 21.85 9.95
C SER A 119 -5.14 20.71 8.95
N ILE A 120 -5.24 21.03 7.64
CA ILE A 120 -5.30 20.02 6.58
C ILE A 120 -4.02 19.19 6.56
N VAL A 121 -2.85 19.84 6.65
CA VAL A 121 -1.55 19.15 6.64
C VAL A 121 -1.41 18.23 7.85
N VAL A 122 -1.73 18.71 9.06
CA VAL A 122 -1.71 17.90 10.28
C VAL A 122 -2.69 16.73 10.18
N GLY A 123 -3.90 16.97 9.68
CA GLY A 123 -4.91 15.92 9.48
C GLY A 123 -4.44 14.82 8.52
N ILE A 124 -3.89 15.20 7.37
CA ILE A 124 -3.30 14.25 6.41
C ILE A 124 -2.13 13.50 7.04
N ALA A 125 -1.25 14.18 7.79
CA ALA A 125 -0.12 13.54 8.46
C ALA A 125 -0.59 12.50 9.49
N ALA A 126 -1.59 12.84 10.31
CA ALA A 126 -2.17 11.92 11.29
C ALA A 126 -2.82 10.70 10.63
N GLU A 127 -3.58 10.91 9.56
CA GLU A 127 -4.20 9.81 8.80
C GLU A 127 -3.13 8.87 8.21
N LYS A 128 -2.09 9.43 7.57
CA LYS A 128 -1.01 8.62 6.99
C LYS A 128 -0.20 7.89 8.06
N VAL A 129 0.05 8.50 9.21
CA VAL A 129 0.69 7.82 10.34
C VAL A 129 -0.17 6.67 10.86
N ALA A 130 -1.49 6.86 10.97
CA ALA A 130 -2.42 5.80 11.38
C ALA A 130 -2.42 4.63 10.38
N MET A 131 -2.51 4.92 9.07
CA MET A 131 -2.40 3.90 8.01
C MET A 131 -1.10 3.10 8.11
N LEU A 132 0.02 3.79 8.28
CA LEU A 132 1.36 3.17 8.29
C LEU A 132 1.67 2.45 9.60
N SER A 133 0.96 2.79 10.69
CA SER A 133 1.08 2.11 11.99
C SER A 133 0.15 0.90 12.11
N GLY A 134 -0.59 0.56 11.06
CA GLY A 134 -1.54 -0.56 11.07
C GLY A 134 -2.79 -0.32 11.93
N LEU A 135 -3.04 0.94 12.32
CA LEU A 135 -4.26 1.30 13.02
C LEU A 135 -5.43 1.32 12.02
N PRO A 136 -6.60 0.76 12.38
CA PRO A 136 -7.77 0.83 11.51
C PRO A 136 -8.15 2.29 11.31
N THR A 137 -8.04 2.76 10.07
CA THR A 137 -8.33 4.15 9.70
C THR A 137 -9.82 4.43 9.48
N SER A 138 -10.61 3.37 9.31
CA SER A 138 -12.05 3.43 9.22
C SER A 138 -12.64 2.17 9.83
N ILE A 139 -13.51 2.33 10.81
CA ILE A 139 -14.34 1.24 11.35
C ILE A 139 -15.74 1.49 10.82
N SER A 140 -16.12 0.78 9.76
CA SER A 140 -17.48 0.80 9.23
C SER A 140 -18.31 -0.28 9.91
N GLU A 141 -19.22 0.12 10.80
CA GLU A 141 -20.22 -0.79 11.37
C GLU A 141 -21.41 -0.87 10.40
N VAL A 142 -21.49 -1.96 9.63
CA VAL A 142 -22.66 -2.23 8.77
C VAL A 142 -23.70 -2.98 9.59
N ARG A 143 -24.73 -2.26 10.05
CA ARG A 143 -25.91 -2.87 10.67
C ARG A 143 -26.84 -3.38 9.58
N HIS A 144 -26.76 -4.68 9.30
CA HIS A 144 -27.77 -5.34 8.50
C HIS A 144 -29.02 -5.61 9.35
N THR A 145 -30.06 -4.80 9.16
CA THR A 145 -31.40 -5.20 9.58
C THR A 145 -31.86 -6.26 8.59
N VAL A 146 -31.77 -7.53 8.97
CA VAL A 146 -32.29 -8.63 8.16
C VAL A 146 -33.81 -8.58 8.25
N ASP A 147 -34.46 -8.33 7.11
CA ASP A 147 -35.91 -8.45 7.00
C ASP A 147 -36.27 -9.94 7.02
N THR A 148 -36.82 -10.40 8.15
CA THR A 148 -37.19 -11.81 8.36
C THR A 148 -38.55 -12.17 7.74
N SER A 149 -39.26 -11.20 7.15
CA SER A 149 -40.59 -11.42 6.56
C SER A 149 -40.61 -12.51 5.48
N ALA A 150 -39.60 -12.53 4.61
CA ALA A 150 -39.47 -13.56 3.57
C ALA A 150 -39.16 -14.96 4.14
N LEU A 151 -38.47 -15.02 5.28
CA LEU A 151 -38.16 -16.28 5.97
C LEU A 151 -39.41 -16.84 6.66
N GLU A 152 -40.23 -15.96 7.24
CA GLU A 152 -41.51 -16.31 7.86
C GLU A 152 -42.54 -16.79 6.82
N GLU A 153 -42.62 -16.12 5.67
CA GLU A 153 -43.49 -16.53 4.56
C GLU A 153 -43.08 -17.90 4.00
N PHE A 154 -41.76 -18.15 3.87
CA PHE A 154 -41.25 -19.44 3.42
C PHE A 154 -41.58 -20.58 4.41
N ASN A 155 -41.42 -20.34 5.71
CA ASN A 155 -41.75 -21.31 6.75
C ASN A 155 -43.25 -21.64 6.80
N GLN A 156 -44.12 -20.65 6.57
CA GLN A 156 -45.57 -20.86 6.47
C GLN A 156 -45.91 -21.75 5.26
N ARG A 157 -45.31 -21.49 4.09
CA ARG A 157 -45.52 -22.35 2.89
C ARG A 157 -45.06 -23.79 3.08
N LEU A 158 -44.00 -24.01 3.86
CA LEU A 158 -43.55 -25.36 4.23
C LEU A 158 -44.54 -26.10 5.13
N THR A 159 -45.33 -25.37 5.93
CA THR A 159 -46.36 -25.98 6.80
C THR A 159 -47.62 -26.34 6.01
N GLU A 160 -47.91 -25.60 4.93
CA GLU A 160 -49.03 -25.84 4.02
C GLU A 160 -48.81 -26.99 3.03
N LEU A 161 -47.54 -27.31 2.73
CA LEU A 161 -47.17 -28.52 1.99
C LEU A 161 -47.51 -29.74 2.85
N ARG A 162 -48.74 -30.26 2.68
CA ARG A 162 -49.20 -31.53 3.24
C ARG A 162 -48.09 -32.56 3.11
N ALA A 163 -47.61 -33.09 4.24
CA ALA A 163 -46.76 -34.27 4.27
C ALA A 163 -47.38 -35.32 3.34
N ALA A 164 -46.74 -35.55 2.21
CA ALA A 164 -47.18 -36.56 1.25
C ALA A 164 -47.23 -37.89 2.03
N ARG A 165 -48.43 -38.43 2.24
CA ARG A 165 -48.62 -39.72 2.88
C ARG A 165 -48.06 -40.79 1.94
N GLY A 166 -46.77 -41.08 2.09
CA GLY A 166 -46.14 -42.24 1.46
C GLY A 166 -46.83 -43.50 1.98
N ARG A 167 -47.42 -44.28 1.09
CA ARG A 167 -47.84 -45.65 1.41
C ARG A 167 -46.67 -46.56 1.05
N VAL A 168 -46.11 -47.23 2.04
CA VAL A 168 -45.17 -48.33 1.81
C VAL A 168 -45.96 -49.47 1.17
N VAL A 169 -45.58 -49.85 -0.04
CA VAL A 169 -46.03 -51.09 -0.67
C VAL A 169 -44.93 -52.11 -0.41
N GLU A 170 -45.18 -53.06 0.50
CA GLU A 170 -44.29 -54.20 0.66
C GLU A 170 -44.49 -55.13 -0.54
N GLU A 171 -43.47 -55.29 -1.37
CA GLU A 171 -43.46 -56.32 -2.41
C GLU A 171 -43.40 -57.71 -1.75
N PRO A 172 -44.19 -58.69 -2.24
CA PRO A 172 -44.15 -60.04 -1.68
C PRO A 172 -42.77 -60.67 -1.92
N ALA A 173 -42.22 -61.27 -0.86
CA ALA A 173 -40.91 -61.90 -0.84
C ALA A 173 -40.73 -62.90 -1.99
N ALA A 174 -39.65 -62.73 -2.76
CA ALA A 174 -39.24 -63.69 -3.78
C ALA A 174 -39.04 -65.07 -3.13
N LEU A 175 -39.68 -66.09 -3.71
CA LEU A 175 -39.50 -67.49 -3.30
C LEU A 175 -38.04 -67.90 -3.49
N PRO A 176 -37.44 -68.66 -2.55
CA PRO A 176 -36.05 -69.08 -2.65
C PRO A 176 -35.87 -70.03 -3.84
N VAL A 177 -34.88 -69.73 -4.68
CA VAL A 177 -34.44 -70.62 -5.76
C VAL A 177 -33.69 -71.79 -5.11
N GLU A 178 -34.27 -72.98 -5.15
CA GLU A 178 -33.55 -74.23 -4.87
C GLU A 178 -32.46 -74.43 -5.93
N THR A 179 -31.21 -74.17 -5.57
CA THR A 179 -30.08 -74.76 -6.29
C THR A 179 -29.87 -76.18 -5.78
N ALA A 180 -30.39 -77.15 -6.55
CA ALA A 180 -30.03 -78.56 -6.43
C ALA A 180 -28.53 -78.75 -6.75
N ALA A 181 -27.88 -79.60 -5.96
CA ALA A 181 -26.49 -80.03 -6.10
C ALA A 181 -26.27 -80.96 -7.30
#